data_AF-A0A364MS86-F1
#
_entry.id   AF-A0A364MS86-F1
#
_cell.length_a   1.000
_cell.length_b   1.000
_cell.length_c   1.000
_cell.angle_alpha   90.00
_cell.angle_beta   90.00
_cell.angle_gamma   90.00
#
_symmetry.space_group_name_H-M   'P 1'
#
loop_
_entity.id
_entity.type
_entity.pdbx_description
1 polymer ?
#
loop_
_entity_poly.entity_id
_entity_poly.type
_entity_poly.pdbx_seq_one_letter_code
_entity_poly.pdbx_strand_id
1 'polypeptide(L)'
;MISQVALFSLVASMAAAQTLNIPTRTGEIVTLPEPSTITGDVDFGNKEFDRGHKCDSDEDTGSDNAVFLLEDGASISNVIIGSDSLEGVHCLGSCTLTNVWFRDVCEDAISILGTGDATIIGGGAQEAKDKVVQHNGVGTVTIEDYTIVNAGKLYRSCGDCTDNTKKSPRSVVVKNVRAFGVTSDLIGINSNLGDKASITGSCGTTKAVCREYKGVDKGNGDSEKLDTNESCSGDQGKLETLPECGAEEIPPPEETATSEVATPTAPAPTSEVAPTSEAATTSEAAPTSEAAPTSEVATASHATTLITKTSAAKPAATATDEDTSSGSVKLYGQCGGINYKGATKCAEGKCVKSNDWYSQCI
;
A
#
# COMPACT_ATOMS: atom_id res chain seq x y z
N MET A 1 -2.51 49.75 50.83
CA MET A 1 -2.74 49.43 49.41
C MET A 1 -1.52 48.66 48.93
N ILE A 2 -1.61 47.34 48.82
CA ILE A 2 -0.52 46.49 48.31
C ILE A 2 -0.96 46.08 46.90
N SER A 3 -0.21 46.56 45.90
CA SER A 3 -0.45 46.29 44.49
C SER A 3 0.03 44.88 44.16
N GLN A 4 -0.89 43.99 43.80
CA GLN A 4 -0.57 42.67 43.27
C GLN A 4 0.05 42.83 41.87
N VAL A 5 1.31 42.43 41.74
CA VAL A 5 1.95 42.17 40.45
C VAL A 5 1.65 40.72 40.11
N ALA A 6 0.79 40.49 39.11
CA ALA A 6 0.55 39.17 38.55
C ALA A 6 1.73 38.79 37.66
N LEU A 7 2.51 37.81 38.09
CA LEU A 7 3.58 37.20 37.31
C LEU A 7 2.94 36.17 36.36
N PHE A 8 2.77 36.52 35.08
CA PHE A 8 2.41 35.56 34.05
C PHE A 8 3.65 34.75 33.67
N SER A 9 3.75 33.51 34.16
CA SER A 9 4.74 32.55 33.68
C SER A 9 4.32 32.06 32.29
N LEU A 10 5.00 32.56 31.26
CA LEU A 10 4.88 32.07 29.89
C LEU A 10 5.59 30.71 29.81
N VAL A 11 4.85 29.61 29.98
CA VAL A 11 5.38 28.27 29.72
C VAL A 11 5.41 28.07 28.21
N ALA A 12 6.55 28.33 27.59
CA ALA A 12 6.78 27.95 26.20
C ALA A 12 6.93 26.42 26.13
N SER A 13 5.85 25.73 25.77
CA SER A 13 5.93 24.32 25.40
C SER A 13 6.74 24.21 24.11
N MET A 14 8.01 23.84 24.22
CA MET A 14 8.78 23.42 23.06
C MET A 14 8.21 22.09 22.59
N ALA A 15 7.30 22.11 21.62
CA ALA A 15 6.94 20.92 20.87
C ALA A 15 8.22 20.44 20.16
N ALA A 16 8.84 19.38 20.67
CA ALA A 16 9.91 18.72 19.94
C ALA A 16 9.30 18.20 18.63
N ALA A 17 9.84 18.61 17.49
CA ALA A 17 9.48 18.02 16.21
C ALA A 17 9.79 16.53 16.30
N GLN A 18 8.74 15.70 16.26
CA GLN A 18 8.89 14.27 16.36
C GLN A 18 9.51 13.78 15.06
N THR A 19 10.70 13.19 15.12
CA THR A 19 11.40 12.64 13.95
C THR A 19 11.19 11.13 13.90
N LEU A 20 11.00 10.57 12.72
CA LEU A 20 10.87 9.12 12.55
C LEU A 20 12.19 8.43 12.94
N ASN A 21 12.11 7.40 13.79
CA ASN A 21 13.29 6.63 14.20
C ASN A 21 13.63 5.57 13.15
N ILE A 22 14.32 5.98 12.08
CA ILE A 22 14.79 5.09 11.03
C ILE A 22 16.04 4.32 11.51
N PRO A 23 16.12 3.00 11.33
CA PRO A 23 17.30 2.21 11.63
C PRO A 23 18.57 2.75 10.98
N THR A 24 19.71 2.49 11.61
CA THR A 24 21.00 2.80 11.00
C THR A 24 21.18 1.99 9.71
N ARG A 25 21.50 2.68 8.62
CA ARG A 25 21.78 2.04 7.34
C ARG A 25 23.03 1.16 7.40
N THR A 26 23.00 0.06 6.67
CA THR A 26 24.17 -0.81 6.47
C THR A 26 24.89 -0.43 5.18
N GLY A 27 26.18 -0.09 5.27
CA GLY A 27 27.01 0.23 4.11
C GLY A 27 26.76 1.62 3.52
N GLU A 28 27.23 1.82 2.29
CA GLU A 28 27.03 3.06 1.52
C GLU A 28 25.60 3.14 0.94
N ILE A 29 25.19 4.35 0.50
CA ILE A 29 23.92 4.52 -0.19
C ILE A 29 24.07 3.92 -1.59
N VAL A 30 23.10 3.10 -2.01
CA VAL A 30 23.07 2.49 -3.33
C VAL A 30 22.16 3.31 -4.25
N THR A 31 22.77 4.17 -5.05
CA THR A 31 22.05 4.92 -6.08
C THR A 31 21.78 4.06 -7.31
N LEU A 32 20.51 3.78 -7.57
CA LEU A 32 20.06 2.94 -8.68
C LEU A 32 19.82 3.80 -9.94
N PRO A 33 20.45 3.46 -11.09
CA PRO A 33 20.24 4.20 -12.33
C PRO A 33 18.85 3.98 -12.94
N GLU A 34 18.23 2.83 -12.64
CA GLU A 34 16.90 2.41 -13.09
C GLU A 34 16.18 1.71 -11.91
N PRO A 35 14.84 1.56 -11.94
CA PRO A 35 14.13 0.85 -10.89
C PRO A 35 14.65 -0.58 -10.74
N SER A 36 14.84 -1.04 -9.51
CA SER A 36 15.20 -2.44 -9.27
C SER A 36 13.92 -3.29 -9.22
N THR A 37 13.75 -4.16 -10.22
CA THR A 37 12.65 -5.13 -10.26
C THR A 37 12.90 -6.30 -9.31
N ILE A 38 11.93 -6.60 -8.44
CA ILE A 38 11.94 -7.67 -7.45
C ILE A 38 10.84 -8.67 -7.81
N THR A 39 11.18 -9.95 -7.99
CA THR A 39 10.24 -11.01 -8.38
C THR A 39 10.05 -12.10 -7.31
N GLY A 40 10.67 -11.96 -6.14
CA GLY A 40 10.61 -12.93 -5.05
C GLY A 40 10.85 -12.23 -3.71
N ASP A 41 11.36 -12.96 -2.73
CA ASP A 41 11.60 -12.44 -1.39
C ASP A 41 13.06 -11.96 -1.24
N VAL A 42 13.24 -10.68 -0.89
CA VAL A 42 14.58 -10.08 -0.73
C VAL A 42 14.69 -9.34 0.60
N ASP A 43 15.65 -9.74 1.43
CA ASP A 43 16.09 -8.98 2.61
C ASP A 43 17.30 -8.11 2.25
N PHE A 44 17.17 -6.80 2.43
CA PHE A 44 18.21 -5.84 2.13
C PHE A 44 19.13 -5.51 3.32
N GLY A 45 18.87 -6.04 4.51
CA GLY A 45 19.76 -5.91 5.67
C GLY A 45 19.98 -4.46 6.13
N ASN A 46 18.93 -3.64 6.08
CA ASN A 46 18.92 -2.19 6.28
C ASN A 46 19.84 -1.41 5.34
N LYS A 47 20.10 -1.91 4.12
CA LYS A 47 20.73 -1.09 3.07
C LYS A 47 19.82 0.06 2.67
N GLU A 48 20.45 1.16 2.25
CA GLU A 48 19.76 2.35 1.78
C GLU A 48 19.88 2.49 0.27
N PHE A 49 18.75 2.74 -0.39
CA PHE A 49 18.64 2.89 -1.84
C PHE A 49 17.97 4.20 -2.20
N ASP A 50 18.42 4.82 -3.29
CA ASP A 50 17.79 5.99 -3.89
C ASP A 50 17.94 5.96 -5.41
N ARG A 51 17.49 7.02 -6.09
CA ARG A 51 17.66 7.20 -7.54
C ARG A 51 18.65 8.32 -7.90
N GLY A 52 19.21 9.01 -6.90
CA GLY A 52 20.12 10.15 -7.11
C GLY A 52 19.44 11.39 -7.68
N HIS A 53 18.11 11.45 -7.58
CA HIS A 53 17.29 12.56 -8.06
C HIS A 53 16.67 13.27 -6.87
N LYS A 54 17.10 14.52 -6.65
CA LYS A 54 16.52 15.32 -5.58
C LYS A 54 15.04 15.58 -5.86
N CYS A 55 14.20 15.34 -4.87
CA CYS A 55 12.79 15.72 -4.92
C CYS A 55 12.62 17.24 -5.10
N ASP A 56 12.04 17.67 -6.22
CA ASP A 56 11.78 19.08 -6.55
C ASP A 56 10.29 19.40 -6.76
N SER A 57 9.46 18.40 -7.03
CA SER A 57 7.99 18.45 -7.05
C SER A 57 7.38 17.20 -6.41
N ASP A 58 6.07 17.21 -6.16
CA ASP A 58 5.27 16.04 -5.78
C ASP A 58 4.47 15.50 -6.98
N GLU A 59 4.99 15.67 -8.20
CA GLU A 59 4.36 15.17 -9.42
C GLU A 59 4.62 13.67 -9.59
N ASP A 60 3.60 12.92 -10.04
CA ASP A 60 3.75 11.53 -10.46
C ASP A 60 4.64 11.47 -11.71
N THR A 61 5.84 10.93 -11.52
CA THR A 61 6.86 10.74 -12.54
C THR A 61 6.88 9.31 -13.07
N GLY A 62 6.00 8.45 -12.57
CA GLY A 62 5.75 7.10 -13.05
C GLY A 62 6.78 6.05 -12.64
N SER A 63 6.44 4.77 -12.86
CA SER A 63 7.22 3.61 -12.41
C SER A 63 8.68 3.56 -12.87
N ASP A 64 9.04 4.24 -13.97
CA ASP A 64 10.44 4.31 -14.42
C ASP A 64 11.34 5.10 -13.45
N ASN A 65 10.73 5.89 -12.55
CA ASN A 65 11.40 6.66 -11.51
C ASN A 65 11.31 6.03 -10.10
N ALA A 66 10.61 4.89 -9.95
CA ALA A 66 10.53 4.15 -8.69
C ALA A 66 11.89 3.62 -8.25
N VAL A 67 12.12 3.50 -6.94
CA VAL A 67 13.29 2.79 -6.41
C VAL A 67 13.14 1.29 -6.66
N PHE A 68 11.97 0.73 -6.31
CA PHE A 68 11.68 -0.68 -6.47
C PHE A 68 10.36 -0.92 -7.20
N LEU A 69 10.38 -1.90 -8.10
CA LEU A 69 9.18 -2.49 -8.70
C LEU A 69 9.02 -3.91 -8.16
N LEU A 70 7.97 -4.17 -7.40
CA LEU A 70 7.64 -5.50 -6.90
C LEU A 70 6.65 -6.14 -7.85
N GLU A 71 7.07 -7.20 -8.52
CA GLU A 71 6.18 -8.06 -9.30
C GLU A 71 5.16 -8.75 -8.39
N ASP A 72 4.12 -9.32 -8.99
CA ASP A 72 3.08 -10.04 -8.25
C ASP A 72 3.67 -11.15 -7.36
N GLY A 73 3.36 -11.09 -6.07
CA GLY A 73 3.82 -12.01 -5.02
C GLY A 73 5.21 -11.68 -4.44
N ALA A 74 5.90 -10.64 -4.91
CA ALA A 74 7.23 -10.29 -4.41
C ALA A 74 7.20 -9.67 -3.01
N SER A 75 8.30 -9.83 -2.26
CA SER A 75 8.47 -9.20 -0.96
C SER A 75 9.84 -8.58 -0.77
N ILE A 76 9.87 -7.47 -0.02
CA ILE A 76 11.11 -6.83 0.42
C ILE A 76 11.09 -6.65 1.92
N SER A 77 12.27 -6.75 2.54
CA SER A 77 12.43 -6.48 3.96
C SER A 77 13.72 -5.74 4.31
N ASN A 78 13.68 -5.04 5.45
CA ASN A 78 14.82 -4.32 6.03
C ASN A 78 15.50 -3.41 5.00
N VAL A 79 14.76 -2.41 4.51
CA VAL A 79 15.25 -1.51 3.46
C VAL A 79 14.94 -0.07 3.83
N ILE A 80 15.86 0.82 3.48
CA ILE A 80 15.72 2.26 3.67
C ILE A 80 15.69 2.89 2.28
N ILE A 81 14.68 3.72 2.04
CA ILE A 81 14.51 4.52 0.84
C ILE A 81 15.00 5.93 1.17
N GLY A 82 16.05 6.36 0.46
CA GLY A 82 16.70 7.64 0.64
C GLY A 82 15.88 8.80 0.05
N SER A 83 16.22 10.02 0.47
CA SER A 83 15.50 11.25 0.09
C SER A 83 15.68 11.66 -1.38
N ASP A 84 16.73 11.18 -2.04
CA ASP A 84 16.99 11.46 -3.46
C ASP A 84 16.24 10.45 -4.36
N SER A 85 14.95 10.30 -4.08
CA SER A 85 14.00 9.44 -4.80
C SER A 85 12.80 10.27 -5.22
N LEU A 86 12.35 10.11 -6.47
CA LEU A 86 11.14 10.76 -6.98
C LEU A 86 9.89 9.92 -6.66
N GLU A 87 10.02 8.60 -6.79
CA GLU A 87 8.99 7.61 -6.53
C GLU A 87 9.54 6.54 -5.59
N GLY A 88 8.73 6.06 -4.65
CA GLY A 88 9.16 5.06 -3.67
C GLY A 88 9.14 3.62 -4.20
N VAL A 89 8.19 2.83 -3.71
CA VAL A 89 8.04 1.40 -4.03
C VAL A 89 6.72 1.17 -4.75
N HIS A 90 6.74 0.56 -5.93
CA HIS A 90 5.54 0.23 -6.69
C HIS A 90 5.27 -1.28 -6.64
N CYS A 91 4.08 -1.68 -6.22
CA CYS A 91 3.60 -3.05 -6.31
C CYS A 91 2.77 -3.25 -7.57
N LEU A 92 3.21 -4.15 -8.44
CA LEU A 92 2.61 -4.48 -9.74
C LEU A 92 1.56 -5.61 -9.66
N GLY A 93 1.37 -6.16 -8.47
CA GLY A 93 0.34 -7.13 -8.10
C GLY A 93 0.23 -7.21 -6.58
N SER A 94 0.02 -8.40 -6.04
CA SER A 94 0.20 -8.65 -4.60
C SER A 94 1.65 -8.42 -4.18
N CYS A 95 1.88 -7.90 -2.98
CA CYS A 95 3.24 -7.64 -2.49
C CYS A 95 3.33 -7.60 -0.96
N THR A 96 4.52 -7.80 -0.41
CA THR A 96 4.77 -7.62 1.04
C THR A 96 5.98 -6.74 1.30
N LEU A 97 5.82 -5.75 2.18
CA LEU A 97 6.87 -4.85 2.63
C LEU A 97 7.01 -5.02 4.15
N THR A 98 8.16 -5.49 4.61
CA THR A 98 8.43 -5.68 6.06
C THR A 98 9.58 -4.81 6.51
N ASN A 99 9.37 -3.95 7.51
CA ASN A 99 10.43 -3.08 8.05
C ASN A 99 11.07 -2.19 6.94
N VAL A 100 10.21 -1.51 6.17
CA VAL A 100 10.60 -0.62 5.06
C VAL A 100 10.46 0.84 5.51
N TRP A 101 11.52 1.63 5.31
CA TRP A 101 11.63 2.99 5.82
C TRP A 101 11.82 4.01 4.71
N PHE A 102 11.18 5.17 4.81
CA PHE A 102 11.33 6.27 3.85
C PHE A 102 11.85 7.51 4.57
N ARG A 103 13.02 8.02 4.15
CA ARG A 103 13.66 9.19 4.77
C ARG A 103 12.90 10.50 4.51
N ASP A 104 12.38 10.64 3.30
CA ASP A 104 11.65 11.80 2.82
C ASP A 104 10.83 11.33 1.62
N VAL A 105 9.51 11.49 1.67
CA VAL A 105 8.61 11.01 0.62
C VAL A 105 8.35 12.14 -0.36
N CYS A 106 8.66 11.90 -1.63
CA CYS A 106 8.54 12.92 -2.67
C CYS A 106 7.10 13.04 -3.21
N GLU A 107 6.64 12.04 -3.97
CA GLU A 107 5.25 11.88 -4.41
C GLU A 107 4.54 10.91 -3.46
N ASP A 108 4.70 9.60 -3.69
CA ASP A 108 4.22 8.52 -2.82
C ASP A 108 5.35 7.64 -2.28
N ALA A 109 5.17 7.13 -1.06
CA ALA A 109 6.10 6.14 -0.51
C ALA A 109 5.85 4.76 -1.13
N ILE A 110 4.58 4.37 -1.21
CA ILE A 110 4.17 3.04 -1.66
C ILE A 110 2.95 3.17 -2.58
N SER A 111 3.07 2.67 -3.81
CA SER A 111 2.00 2.70 -4.81
C SER A 111 1.58 1.28 -5.19
N ILE A 112 0.35 0.90 -4.84
CA ILE A 112 -0.24 -0.40 -5.17
C ILE A 112 -0.96 -0.28 -6.50
N LEU A 113 -0.25 -0.58 -7.58
CA LEU A 113 -0.68 -0.37 -8.96
C LEU A 113 -1.46 -1.56 -9.52
N GLY A 114 -1.01 -2.77 -9.20
CA GLY A 114 -1.58 -4.02 -9.70
C GLY A 114 -2.76 -4.53 -8.88
N THR A 115 -3.45 -5.54 -9.43
CA THR A 115 -4.46 -6.28 -8.71
C THR A 115 -3.80 -7.29 -7.77
N GLY A 116 -4.22 -7.31 -6.51
CA GLY A 116 -3.71 -8.19 -5.47
C GLY A 116 -3.68 -7.51 -4.11
N ASP A 117 -3.49 -8.30 -3.06
CA ASP A 117 -3.38 -7.77 -1.70
C ASP A 117 -1.95 -7.30 -1.42
N ALA A 118 -1.81 -6.16 -0.75
CA ALA A 118 -0.53 -5.63 -0.30
C ALA A 118 -0.46 -5.63 1.23
N THR A 119 0.67 -6.09 1.78
CA THR A 119 0.86 -6.15 3.23
C THR A 119 2.09 -5.34 3.62
N ILE A 120 1.91 -4.34 4.49
CA ILE A 120 2.95 -3.42 4.97
C ILE A 120 3.05 -3.60 6.48
N ILE A 121 4.18 -4.14 6.96
CA ILE A 121 4.37 -4.51 8.37
C ILE A 121 5.63 -3.86 8.92
N GLY A 122 5.47 -3.03 9.96
CA GLY A 122 6.57 -2.29 10.55
C GLY A 122 7.21 -1.30 9.58
N GLY A 123 8.20 -0.56 10.05
CA GLY A 123 8.80 0.51 9.27
C GLY A 123 8.09 1.85 9.45
N GLY A 124 8.32 2.76 8.51
CA GLY A 124 7.72 4.07 8.57
C GLY A 124 8.09 5.00 7.42
N ALA A 125 7.34 6.08 7.29
CA ALA A 125 7.59 7.12 6.30
C ALA A 125 7.48 8.50 6.92
N GLN A 126 8.26 9.47 6.43
CA GLN A 126 8.15 10.84 6.88
C GLN A 126 8.17 11.86 5.72
N GLU A 127 7.65 13.06 6.00
CA GLU A 127 7.65 14.22 5.09
C GLU A 127 6.82 14.05 3.80
N ALA A 128 5.84 13.14 3.81
CA ALA A 128 4.94 12.94 2.67
C ALA A 128 3.94 14.10 2.53
N LYS A 129 4.13 14.96 1.51
CA LYS A 129 3.29 16.17 1.33
C LYS A 129 1.80 15.86 1.20
N ASP A 130 1.41 14.82 0.45
CA ASP A 130 0.02 14.40 0.30
C ASP A 130 -0.28 13.03 0.91
N LYS A 131 0.28 11.94 0.37
CA LYS A 131 -0.11 10.58 0.75
C LYS A 131 1.12 9.68 0.88
N VAL A 132 1.06 8.73 1.82
CA VAL A 132 2.12 7.73 2.00
C VAL A 132 1.84 6.50 1.14
N VAL A 133 0.62 5.99 1.21
CA VAL A 133 0.18 4.80 0.46
C VAL A 133 -0.92 5.17 -0.53
N GLN A 134 -0.63 4.98 -1.81
CA GLN A 134 -1.57 5.14 -2.91
C GLN A 134 -2.06 3.78 -3.39
N HIS A 135 -3.38 3.59 -3.47
CA HIS A 135 -3.97 2.32 -3.90
C HIS A 135 -4.78 2.51 -5.18
N ASN A 136 -4.22 2.02 -6.29
CA ASN A 136 -4.77 2.15 -7.64
C ASN A 136 -5.40 0.84 -8.14
N GLY A 137 -4.85 -0.31 -7.74
CA GLY A 137 -5.32 -1.64 -8.10
C GLY A 137 -6.56 -2.11 -7.33
N VAL A 138 -7.00 -3.34 -7.63
CA VAL A 138 -8.07 -4.03 -6.87
C VAL A 138 -7.42 -4.89 -5.80
N GLY A 139 -7.92 -4.83 -4.57
CA GLY A 139 -7.43 -5.69 -3.49
C GLY A 139 -7.60 -5.08 -2.12
N THR A 140 -6.88 -5.64 -1.16
CA THR A 140 -6.79 -5.17 0.23
C THR A 140 -5.37 -4.74 0.55
N VAL A 141 -5.22 -3.54 1.12
CA VAL A 141 -3.96 -3.11 1.73
C VAL A 141 -4.05 -3.29 3.24
N THR A 142 -3.15 -4.08 3.81
CA THR A 142 -2.98 -4.19 5.27
C THR A 142 -1.77 -3.38 5.70
N ILE A 143 -1.96 -2.46 6.65
CA ILE A 143 -0.89 -1.62 7.23
C ILE A 143 -0.86 -1.88 8.73
N GLU A 144 0.23 -2.47 9.20
CA GLU A 144 0.38 -2.96 10.56
C GLU A 144 1.69 -2.47 11.18
N ASP A 145 1.64 -2.00 12.43
CA ASP A 145 2.80 -1.53 13.21
C ASP A 145 3.66 -0.45 12.50
N TYR A 146 3.02 0.36 11.64
CA TYR A 146 3.68 1.37 10.82
C TYR A 146 3.69 2.75 11.51
N THR A 147 4.76 3.53 11.33
CA THR A 147 4.83 4.90 11.86
C THR A 147 4.92 5.93 10.74
N ILE A 148 4.06 6.94 10.75
CA ILE A 148 4.16 8.09 9.84
C ILE A 148 4.43 9.38 10.61
N VAL A 149 5.23 10.26 10.02
CA VAL A 149 5.60 11.57 10.58
C VAL A 149 5.44 12.63 9.49
N ASN A 150 4.74 13.73 9.76
CA ASN A 150 4.58 14.86 8.84
C ASN A 150 4.05 14.41 7.47
N ALA A 151 2.87 13.78 7.47
CA ALA A 151 2.23 13.29 6.25
C ALA A 151 0.90 14.02 5.98
N GLY A 152 0.47 14.13 4.73
CA GLY A 152 -0.92 14.52 4.44
C GLY A 152 -1.90 13.44 4.89
N LYS A 153 -1.74 12.20 4.41
CA LYS A 153 -2.59 11.02 4.67
C LYS A 153 -1.71 9.77 4.75
N LEU A 154 -2.15 8.77 5.51
CA LEU A 154 -1.52 7.44 5.46
C LEU A 154 -1.89 6.72 4.17
N TYR A 155 -3.18 6.68 3.85
CA TYR A 155 -3.72 5.86 2.77
C TYR A 155 -4.78 6.61 1.98
N ARG A 156 -4.71 6.47 0.65
CA ARG A 156 -5.75 6.94 -0.26
C ARG A 156 -6.05 5.87 -1.32
N SER A 157 -7.31 5.43 -1.38
CA SER A 157 -7.85 4.78 -2.57
C SER A 157 -7.90 5.81 -3.71
N CYS A 158 -7.45 5.48 -4.92
CA CYS A 158 -7.40 6.47 -5.99
C CYS A 158 -8.78 7.10 -6.28
N GLY A 159 -8.85 8.43 -6.29
CA GLY A 159 -10.11 9.16 -6.44
C GLY A 159 -10.62 9.23 -7.88
N ASP A 160 -9.72 9.30 -8.86
CA ASP A 160 -10.01 9.66 -10.25
C ASP A 160 -9.13 8.88 -11.26
N CYS A 161 -8.70 7.68 -10.89
CA CYS A 161 -7.87 6.84 -11.76
C CYS A 161 -8.59 6.43 -13.06
N THR A 162 -7.80 6.09 -14.09
CA THR A 162 -8.34 5.45 -15.29
C THR A 162 -8.95 4.10 -14.92
N ASP A 163 -10.17 3.86 -15.40
CA ASP A 163 -10.97 2.66 -15.09
C ASP A 163 -11.20 2.46 -13.57
N ASN A 164 -11.32 3.55 -12.80
CA ASN A 164 -11.49 3.51 -11.35
C ASN A 164 -12.64 2.59 -10.91
N THR A 165 -13.79 2.67 -11.59
CA THR A 165 -14.95 1.82 -11.32
C THR A 165 -14.65 0.33 -11.51
N LYS A 166 -13.84 -0.03 -12.52
CA LYS A 166 -13.43 -1.42 -12.76
C LYS A 166 -12.31 -1.88 -11.81
N LYS A 167 -11.53 -0.93 -11.29
CA LYS A 167 -10.43 -1.16 -10.35
C LYS A 167 -10.87 -1.01 -8.88
N SER A 168 -12.17 -1.20 -8.63
CA SER A 168 -12.80 -1.14 -7.31
C SER A 168 -13.66 -2.40 -7.09
N PRO A 169 -14.01 -2.75 -5.85
CA PRO A 169 -13.72 -2.06 -4.59
C PRO A 169 -12.28 -2.25 -4.12
N ARG A 170 -11.78 -1.27 -3.37
CA ARG A 170 -10.51 -1.31 -2.63
C ARG A 170 -10.76 -1.36 -1.14
N SER A 171 -10.03 -2.22 -0.42
CA SER A 171 -10.12 -2.30 1.03
C SER A 171 -8.81 -1.90 1.70
N VAL A 172 -8.91 -1.36 2.91
CA VAL A 172 -7.74 -1.09 3.77
C VAL A 172 -7.98 -1.57 5.19
N VAL A 173 -6.99 -2.23 5.77
CA VAL A 173 -6.97 -2.67 7.16
C VAL A 173 -5.78 -2.03 7.85
N VAL A 174 -6.03 -1.26 8.90
CA VAL A 174 -5.01 -0.49 9.63
C VAL A 174 -4.98 -0.96 11.07
N LYS A 175 -3.80 -1.36 11.52
CA LYS A 175 -3.57 -1.86 12.88
C LYS A 175 -2.34 -1.23 13.48
N ASN A 176 -2.44 -0.78 14.73
CA ASN A 176 -1.30 -0.32 15.53
C ASN A 176 -0.44 0.76 14.83
N VAL A 177 -1.06 1.64 14.03
CA VAL A 177 -0.33 2.71 13.35
C VAL A 177 -0.11 3.88 14.31
N ARG A 178 1.09 4.46 14.26
CA ARG A 178 1.43 5.69 14.97
C ARG A 178 1.56 6.84 13.98
N ALA A 179 0.72 7.86 14.11
CA ALA A 179 0.59 8.93 13.12
C ALA A 179 0.87 10.31 13.71
N PHE A 180 2.00 10.92 13.38
CA PHE A 180 2.42 12.20 13.97
C PHE A 180 2.46 13.30 12.92
N GLY A 181 1.96 14.49 13.25
CA GLY A 181 1.99 15.63 12.33
C GLY A 181 1.14 15.43 11.07
N VAL A 182 0.09 14.60 11.12
CA VAL A 182 -0.78 14.38 9.95
C VAL A 182 -1.64 15.62 9.70
N THR A 183 -1.59 16.14 8.48
CA THR A 183 -2.23 17.42 8.13
C THR A 183 -3.62 17.26 7.50
N SER A 184 -4.05 16.04 7.17
CA SER A 184 -5.37 15.72 6.62
C SER A 184 -6.04 14.54 7.35
N ASP A 185 -7.04 13.94 6.72
CA ASP A 185 -7.63 12.66 7.13
C ASP A 185 -6.57 11.54 7.05
N LEU A 186 -6.56 10.60 7.98
CA LEU A 186 -5.62 9.48 7.96
C LEU A 186 -5.89 8.54 6.77
N ILE A 187 -7.17 8.19 6.57
CA ILE A 187 -7.65 7.22 5.58
C ILE A 187 -8.71 7.86 4.68
N GLY A 188 -8.53 7.77 3.36
CA GLY A 188 -9.52 8.16 2.36
C GLY A 188 -9.98 7.00 1.48
N ILE A 189 -11.29 6.69 1.48
CA ILE A 189 -11.91 5.61 0.69
C ILE A 189 -13.04 6.12 -0.21
N ASN A 190 -13.29 5.47 -1.35
CA ASN A 190 -14.40 5.82 -2.25
C ASN A 190 -15.64 4.94 -1.98
N SER A 191 -16.54 5.39 -1.10
CA SER A 191 -17.67 4.55 -0.67
C SER A 191 -18.66 4.22 -1.78
N ASN A 192 -18.84 5.12 -2.74
CA ASN A 192 -19.68 4.88 -3.93
C ASN A 192 -19.13 3.79 -4.87
N LEU A 193 -17.84 3.46 -4.76
CA LEU A 193 -17.20 2.37 -5.50
C LEU A 193 -17.06 1.08 -4.65
N GLY A 194 -17.65 1.07 -3.45
CA GLY A 194 -17.69 -0.08 -2.56
C GLY A 194 -16.48 -0.24 -1.64
N ASP A 195 -15.60 0.77 -1.58
CA ASP A 195 -14.40 0.73 -0.74
C ASP A 195 -14.74 0.62 0.74
N LYS A 196 -13.86 -0.06 1.49
CA LYS A 196 -14.02 -0.27 2.94
C LYS A 196 -12.72 -0.01 3.68
N ALA A 197 -12.84 0.47 4.92
CA ALA A 197 -11.70 0.62 5.82
C ALA A 197 -12.00 -0.02 7.17
N SER A 198 -10.98 -0.59 7.81
CA SER A 198 -11.01 -1.01 9.22
C SER A 198 -9.80 -0.47 9.94
N ILE A 199 -9.99 0.21 11.08
CA ILE A 199 -8.91 0.84 11.86
C ILE A 199 -9.01 0.41 13.31
N THR A 200 -7.89 -0.08 13.86
CA THR A 200 -7.76 -0.55 15.25
C THR A 200 -6.38 -0.22 15.83
N GLY A 201 -6.30 -0.06 17.15
CA GLY A 201 -5.03 0.06 17.89
C GLY A 201 -4.12 1.25 17.52
N SER A 202 -4.58 2.18 16.69
CA SER A 202 -3.79 3.27 16.14
C SER A 202 -3.88 4.52 17.02
N CYS A 203 -2.85 5.36 16.99
CA CYS A 203 -2.76 6.58 17.80
C CYS A 203 -2.08 7.72 17.04
N GLY A 204 -2.28 8.95 17.50
CA GLY A 204 -1.59 10.13 17.03
C GLY A 204 -2.50 11.30 16.68
N THR A 205 -2.05 12.16 15.78
CA THR A 205 -2.73 13.39 15.36
C THR A 205 -3.30 13.24 13.96
N THR A 206 -4.60 13.52 13.76
CA THR A 206 -5.28 13.48 12.45
C THR A 206 -6.41 14.51 12.41
N LYS A 207 -6.88 14.92 11.22
CA LYS A 207 -8.13 15.72 11.11
C LYS A 207 -9.39 14.86 11.16
N ALA A 208 -9.32 13.67 10.57
CA ALA A 208 -10.32 12.61 10.65
C ALA A 208 -9.59 11.26 10.65
N VAL A 209 -10.11 10.25 11.35
CA VAL A 209 -9.52 8.90 11.28
C VAL A 209 -9.83 8.24 9.93
N CYS A 210 -11.06 8.34 9.46
CA CYS A 210 -11.45 7.80 8.17
C CYS A 210 -12.52 8.66 7.53
N ARG A 211 -12.41 8.84 6.22
CA ARG A 211 -13.26 9.73 5.45
C ARG A 211 -13.63 9.12 4.12
N GLU A 212 -14.90 9.24 3.78
CA GLU A 212 -15.41 8.82 2.48
C GLU A 212 -15.27 9.92 1.43
N TYR A 213 -15.08 9.47 0.20
CA TYR A 213 -15.02 10.27 -1.00
C TYR A 213 -15.96 9.69 -2.05
N LYS A 214 -16.36 10.53 -2.99
CA LYS A 214 -16.97 10.09 -4.24
C LYS A 214 -15.86 9.85 -5.25
N GLY A 215 -15.56 8.58 -5.52
CA GLY A 215 -14.66 8.19 -6.59
C GLY A 215 -15.31 8.35 -7.96
N VAL A 216 -14.51 8.71 -8.96
CA VAL A 216 -14.92 8.89 -10.36
C VAL A 216 -13.93 8.19 -11.29
N ASP A 217 -14.37 7.86 -12.50
CA ASP A 217 -13.44 7.45 -13.57
C ASP A 217 -12.73 8.70 -14.12
N LYS A 218 -11.44 8.56 -14.47
CA LYS A 218 -10.64 9.66 -15.00
C LYS A 218 -11.33 10.39 -16.15
N GLY A 219 -11.39 11.71 -16.05
CA GLY A 219 -12.02 12.58 -17.04
C GLY A 219 -13.53 12.80 -16.85
N ASN A 220 -14.15 12.14 -15.86
CA ASN A 220 -15.57 12.29 -15.55
C ASN A 220 -15.84 13.19 -14.33
N GLY A 221 -15.01 14.22 -14.15
CA GLY A 221 -15.06 15.16 -13.01
C GLY A 221 -13.99 14.86 -11.96
N ASP A 222 -14.13 15.50 -10.80
CA ASP A 222 -13.19 15.40 -9.69
C ASP A 222 -13.72 14.49 -8.57
N SER A 223 -12.82 13.85 -7.83
CA SER A 223 -13.20 13.11 -6.63
C SER A 223 -13.53 14.05 -5.47
N GLU A 224 -14.75 13.97 -4.95
CA GLU A 224 -15.24 14.88 -3.92
C GLU A 224 -15.18 14.27 -2.52
N LYS A 225 -14.71 15.04 -1.53
CA LYS A 225 -14.76 14.66 -0.12
C LYS A 225 -16.21 14.65 0.37
N LEU A 226 -16.64 13.56 1.01
CA LEU A 226 -17.97 13.44 1.60
C LEU A 226 -17.91 13.65 3.10
N ASP A 227 -18.97 14.19 3.70
CA ASP A 227 -19.02 14.32 5.17
C ASP A 227 -19.58 13.05 5.85
N THR A 228 -19.08 11.88 5.42
CA THR A 228 -19.52 10.57 5.89
C THR A 228 -18.34 9.64 6.16
N ASN A 229 -18.59 8.60 6.93
CA ASN A 229 -17.62 7.55 7.26
C ASN A 229 -18.28 6.15 7.35
N GLU A 230 -19.43 5.92 6.71
CA GLU A 230 -20.28 4.74 6.90
C GLU A 230 -19.57 3.40 6.62
N SER A 231 -18.67 3.39 5.65
CA SER A 231 -17.87 2.24 5.20
C SER A 231 -16.55 2.09 5.97
N CYS A 232 -16.28 2.99 6.92
CA CYS A 232 -15.20 2.88 7.88
C CYS A 232 -15.64 2.05 9.10
N SER A 233 -14.80 1.12 9.55
CA SER A 233 -15.11 0.14 10.59
C SER A 233 -13.90 -0.11 11.50
N GLY A 234 -13.98 -1.12 12.36
CA GLY A 234 -13.05 -1.30 13.48
C GLY A 234 -13.33 -0.32 14.62
N ASP A 235 -12.70 -0.54 15.78
CA ASP A 235 -12.93 0.23 17.00
C ASP A 235 -12.67 1.73 16.82
N GLN A 236 -11.86 2.10 15.82
CA GLN A 236 -11.43 3.47 15.59
C GLN A 236 -11.93 4.09 14.29
N GLY A 237 -12.51 3.31 13.37
CA GLY A 237 -12.84 3.82 12.03
C GLY A 237 -13.94 4.89 12.01
N LYS A 238 -14.74 5.00 13.07
CA LYS A 238 -15.78 6.03 13.23
C LYS A 238 -15.33 7.22 14.07
N LEU A 239 -14.14 7.19 14.64
CA LEU A 239 -13.67 8.26 15.51
C LEU A 239 -13.38 9.53 14.69
N GLU A 240 -13.67 10.67 15.29
CA GLU A 240 -13.30 11.96 14.72
C GLU A 240 -11.78 12.14 14.72
N THR A 241 -11.09 11.72 15.78
CA THR A 241 -9.63 11.82 15.90
C THR A 241 -9.06 10.56 16.53
N LEU A 242 -7.77 10.29 16.27
CA LEU A 242 -7.07 9.21 16.96
C LEU A 242 -6.77 9.60 18.42
N PRO A 243 -6.68 8.62 19.35
CA PRO A 243 -6.14 8.88 20.68
C PRO A 243 -4.65 9.26 20.61
N GLU A 244 -4.13 10.00 21.58
CA GLU A 244 -2.70 10.35 21.62
C GLU A 244 -1.81 9.09 21.80
N CYS A 245 -0.65 9.08 21.15
CA CYS A 245 0.32 8.00 21.34
C CYS A 245 1.01 8.13 22.70
N GLY A 246 1.05 7.04 23.48
CA GLY A 246 1.65 7.03 24.81
C GLY A 246 0.63 7.04 25.95
N ALA A 247 -0.67 7.07 25.65
CA ALA A 247 -1.72 6.64 26.57
C ALA A 247 -1.80 5.10 26.57
N GLU A 248 -0.80 4.43 27.13
CA GLU A 248 -0.97 3.05 27.59
C GLU A 248 -1.91 3.07 28.80
N GLU A 249 -3.20 2.90 28.56
CA GLU A 249 -4.01 2.00 29.38
C GLU A 249 -4.92 1.22 28.42
N ILE A 250 -4.38 0.11 27.93
CA ILE A 250 -5.22 -1.03 27.59
C ILE A 250 -5.93 -1.38 28.90
N PRO A 251 -7.26 -1.20 29.06
CA PRO A 251 -7.93 -1.82 30.18
C PRO A 251 -7.66 -3.33 30.05
N PRO A 252 -7.20 -4.01 31.11
CA PRO A 252 -6.98 -5.45 31.06
C PRO A 252 -8.27 -6.11 30.54
N PRO A 253 -8.16 -7.19 29.75
CA PRO A 253 -9.35 -7.92 29.33
C PRO A 253 -10.14 -8.26 30.59
N GLU A 254 -11.44 -7.92 30.59
CA GLU A 254 -12.35 -8.22 31.70
C GLU A 254 -12.03 -9.61 32.24
N GLU A 255 -11.70 -9.66 33.54
CA GLU A 255 -11.51 -10.91 34.25
C GLU A 255 -12.68 -11.83 33.94
N THR A 256 -12.37 -12.95 33.30
CA THR A 256 -13.24 -14.09 33.17
C THR A 256 -13.88 -14.38 34.52
N ALA A 257 -15.19 -14.20 34.59
CA ALA A 257 -16.00 -14.63 35.72
C ALA A 257 -15.59 -16.04 36.11
N THR A 258 -15.14 -16.18 37.37
CA THR A 258 -14.83 -17.44 38.01
C THR A 258 -16.04 -18.38 37.90
N SER A 259 -15.91 -19.40 37.05
CA SER A 259 -16.81 -20.53 36.98
C SER A 259 -16.61 -21.37 38.25
N GLU A 260 -17.60 -21.38 39.13
CA GLU A 260 -17.66 -22.33 40.25
C GLU A 260 -17.78 -23.75 39.71
N VAL A 261 -16.81 -24.57 40.11
CA VAL A 261 -16.74 -26.01 39.85
C VAL A 261 -17.82 -26.71 40.67
N ALA A 262 -18.90 -27.16 40.01
CA ALA A 262 -19.79 -28.17 40.55
C ALA A 262 -19.39 -29.56 40.05
N THR A 263 -19.07 -30.43 40.99
CA THR A 263 -18.72 -31.86 40.83
C THR A 263 -19.78 -32.71 40.11
N PRO A 264 -19.38 -33.80 39.42
CA PRO A 264 -20.30 -34.66 38.68
C PRO A 264 -20.90 -35.76 39.56
N THR A 265 -22.20 -36.00 39.41
CA THR A 265 -22.89 -37.21 39.88
C THR A 265 -23.52 -37.91 38.68
N ALA A 266 -23.20 -39.19 38.51
CA ALA A 266 -23.80 -40.14 37.57
C ALA A 266 -24.45 -41.29 38.38
N PRO A 267 -25.17 -42.27 37.76
CA PRO A 267 -26.39 -42.15 36.96
C PRO A 267 -27.49 -43.19 37.40
N ALA A 268 -28.55 -43.33 36.57
CA ALA A 268 -29.49 -44.49 36.37
C ALA A 268 -30.93 -44.37 36.95
N PRO A 269 -31.97 -45.10 36.42
CA PRO A 269 -32.22 -45.55 35.03
C PRO A 269 -33.72 -45.48 34.54
N THR A 270 -33.89 -45.74 33.23
CA THR A 270 -35.00 -46.46 32.51
C THR A 270 -36.49 -46.09 32.64
N SER A 271 -37.14 -45.81 31.50
CA SER A 271 -38.04 -46.73 30.74
C SER A 271 -38.68 -45.95 29.58
N GLU A 272 -38.41 -46.28 28.31
CA GLU A 272 -39.12 -47.28 27.49
C GLU A 272 -40.61 -46.96 27.30
N VAL A 273 -40.99 -46.55 26.07
CA VAL A 273 -41.99 -47.22 25.20
C VAL A 273 -41.80 -46.71 23.75
N ALA A 274 -41.75 -47.64 22.80
CA ALA A 274 -41.73 -47.47 21.34
C ALA A 274 -43.14 -47.75 20.74
N PRO A 275 -43.31 -48.02 19.43
CA PRO A 275 -43.23 -47.11 18.29
C PRO A 275 -44.54 -47.09 17.48
N THR A 276 -44.68 -46.17 16.52
CA THR A 276 -45.54 -46.41 15.35
C THR A 276 -44.88 -45.88 14.09
N SER A 277 -44.71 -46.78 13.12
CA SER A 277 -44.18 -46.53 11.79
C SER A 277 -45.28 -46.07 10.85
N GLU A 278 -44.95 -45.25 9.85
CA GLU A 278 -45.51 -45.48 8.52
C GLU A 278 -44.57 -44.96 7.43
N ALA A 279 -44.60 -45.69 6.32
CA ALA A 279 -43.59 -45.75 5.28
C ALA A 279 -43.85 -44.78 4.12
N ALA A 280 -42.73 -44.35 3.52
CA ALA A 280 -42.44 -44.36 2.08
C ALA A 280 -43.41 -43.72 1.07
N THR A 281 -42.91 -42.80 0.27
CA THR A 281 -42.70 -43.06 -1.18
C THR A 281 -41.82 -42.02 -1.87
N THR A 282 -41.11 -42.54 -2.85
CA THR A 282 -40.26 -41.97 -3.90
C THR A 282 -40.95 -40.93 -4.78
N SER A 283 -40.21 -39.94 -5.30
CA SER A 283 -40.26 -39.62 -6.75
C SER A 283 -39.06 -38.79 -7.20
N GLU A 284 -38.38 -39.39 -8.17
CA GLU A 284 -37.41 -38.86 -9.13
C GLU A 284 -38.02 -37.80 -10.06
N ALA A 285 -37.22 -36.81 -10.49
CA ALA A 285 -37.03 -36.38 -11.88
C ALA A 285 -36.35 -35.00 -12.00
N ALA A 286 -35.19 -34.97 -12.65
CA ALA A 286 -34.76 -33.85 -13.50
C ALA A 286 -35.53 -33.94 -14.85
N PRO A 287 -35.64 -32.87 -15.69
CA PRO A 287 -34.52 -32.53 -16.58
C PRO A 287 -34.44 -31.06 -17.11
N THR A 288 -33.30 -30.79 -17.78
CA THR A 288 -33.07 -29.97 -19.00
C THR A 288 -33.27 -28.45 -19.07
N SER A 289 -32.13 -27.74 -19.23
CA SER A 289 -31.70 -26.94 -20.40
C SER A 289 -32.74 -26.22 -21.28
N GLU A 290 -32.65 -24.89 -21.40
CA GLU A 290 -32.86 -24.17 -22.68
C GLU A 290 -32.15 -22.80 -22.71
N ALA A 291 -31.92 -22.31 -23.93
CA ALA A 291 -30.87 -21.41 -24.41
C ALA A 291 -31.18 -19.89 -24.38
N ALA A 292 -30.15 -19.14 -24.79
CA ALA A 292 -30.05 -17.70 -25.00
C ALA A 292 -31.14 -17.05 -25.88
N PRO A 293 -31.15 -15.71 -25.95
CA PRO A 293 -30.99 -15.11 -27.27
C PRO A 293 -29.94 -14.00 -27.36
N THR A 294 -29.34 -13.96 -28.54
CA THR A 294 -28.54 -12.92 -29.18
C THR A 294 -29.30 -11.60 -29.37
N SER A 295 -28.58 -10.48 -29.34
CA SER A 295 -28.89 -9.32 -30.19
C SER A 295 -27.61 -8.58 -30.57
N GLU A 296 -27.42 -8.49 -31.88
CA GLU A 296 -26.44 -7.74 -32.64
C GLU A 296 -27.04 -6.37 -32.98
N VAL A 297 -26.19 -5.35 -33.20
CA VAL A 297 -26.21 -4.42 -34.37
C VAL A 297 -25.63 -3.03 -34.04
N ALA A 298 -24.83 -2.56 -35.01
CA ALA A 298 -24.52 -1.19 -35.42
C ALA A 298 -23.26 -0.50 -34.88
N THR A 299 -22.19 -0.73 -35.64
CA THR A 299 -21.11 0.21 -35.96
C THR A 299 -21.64 1.54 -36.53
N ALA A 300 -21.09 2.65 -36.03
CA ALA A 300 -20.98 3.90 -36.79
C ALA A 300 -19.66 4.60 -36.43
N SER A 301 -18.76 4.57 -37.39
CA SER A 301 -17.50 5.31 -37.46
C SER A 301 -17.78 6.81 -37.60
N HIS A 302 -17.12 7.65 -36.80
CA HIS A 302 -16.79 9.02 -37.21
C HIS A 302 -15.44 9.47 -36.63
N ALA A 303 -14.48 9.48 -37.56
CA ALA A 303 -13.28 10.30 -37.69
C ALA A 303 -12.83 11.20 -36.52
N THR A 304 -11.72 10.81 -35.89
CA THR A 304 -10.87 11.66 -35.06
C THR A 304 -10.00 12.57 -35.94
N THR A 305 -10.15 13.89 -35.83
CA THR A 305 -9.19 14.85 -36.42
C THR A 305 -8.19 15.25 -35.33
N LEU A 306 -7.04 14.57 -35.28
CA LEU A 306 -5.89 14.99 -34.47
C LEU A 306 -5.02 15.94 -35.29
N ILE A 307 -4.86 17.16 -34.80
CA ILE A 307 -3.95 18.17 -35.35
C ILE A 307 -2.56 17.90 -34.76
N THR A 308 -1.72 17.17 -35.50
CA THR A 308 -0.28 17.08 -35.23
C THR A 308 0.43 18.30 -35.81
N LYS A 309 0.96 19.17 -34.95
CA LYS A 309 1.96 20.16 -35.35
C LYS A 309 3.33 19.49 -35.38
N THR A 310 3.78 19.19 -36.59
CA THR A 310 5.15 18.83 -36.93
C THR A 310 6.04 20.08 -36.81
N SER A 311 7.11 20.01 -36.00
CA SER A 311 8.30 20.82 -36.22
C SER A 311 9.46 19.86 -36.45
N ALA A 312 9.90 19.81 -37.70
CA ALA A 312 11.06 19.05 -38.14
C ALA A 312 12.32 19.88 -37.89
N ALA A 313 13.30 19.27 -37.22
CA ALA A 313 14.71 19.62 -37.38
C ALA A 313 15.48 18.37 -37.86
N LYS A 314 16.26 18.59 -38.91
CA LYS A 314 16.99 17.64 -39.77
C LYS A 314 18.25 17.06 -39.09
N PRO A 315 18.77 15.88 -39.50
CA PRO A 315 19.60 15.03 -38.65
C PRO A 315 21.11 15.28 -38.82
N ALA A 316 21.87 14.90 -37.80
CA ALA A 316 23.28 14.56 -37.92
C ALA A 316 23.46 13.09 -37.50
N ALA A 317 23.75 12.24 -38.48
CA ALA A 317 24.31 10.93 -38.25
C ALA A 317 25.74 11.08 -37.70
N THR A 318 26.19 10.17 -36.83
CA THR A 318 27.43 9.37 -36.98
C THR A 318 27.53 8.36 -35.82
N ALA A 319 28.00 7.17 -36.18
CA ALA A 319 28.54 6.08 -35.35
C ALA A 319 27.55 5.23 -34.53
N THR A 320 27.12 4.15 -35.19
CA THR A 320 27.18 2.79 -34.65
C THR A 320 28.42 2.57 -33.79
N ASP A 321 28.22 2.13 -32.54
CA ASP A 321 29.14 1.21 -31.88
C ASP A 321 28.31 0.16 -31.14
N GLU A 322 28.25 -1.04 -31.75
CA GLU A 322 27.99 -2.26 -31.02
C GLU A 322 29.23 -2.54 -30.16
N ASP A 323 29.23 -2.10 -28.90
CA ASP A 323 30.21 -2.56 -27.93
C ASP A 323 29.67 -3.81 -27.22
N THR A 324 30.08 -4.96 -27.73
CA THR A 324 30.04 -6.22 -27.00
C THR A 324 31.30 -6.33 -26.15
N SER A 325 31.09 -6.40 -24.82
CA SER A 325 32.02 -6.94 -23.80
C SER A 325 33.15 -6.04 -23.27
N SER A 326 32.85 -5.25 -22.23
CA SER A 326 33.83 -5.02 -21.12
C SER A 326 33.25 -4.60 -19.75
N GLY A 327 31.94 -4.72 -19.49
CA GLY A 327 31.36 -4.37 -18.18
C GLY A 327 31.22 -5.57 -17.26
N SER A 328 31.55 -5.43 -15.97
CA SER A 328 30.96 -6.25 -14.92
C SER A 328 29.70 -5.55 -14.40
N VAL A 329 28.59 -6.27 -14.23
CA VAL A 329 27.31 -5.73 -13.75
C VAL A 329 27.43 -5.40 -12.27
N LYS A 330 27.10 -4.18 -11.86
CA LYS A 330 27.10 -3.79 -10.44
C LYS A 330 26.15 -4.68 -9.63
N LEU A 331 26.37 -4.77 -8.32
CA LEU A 331 25.42 -5.43 -7.42
C LEU A 331 24.01 -4.85 -7.66
N TYR A 332 23.01 -5.74 -7.72
CA TYR A 332 21.60 -5.51 -8.07
C TYR A 332 21.29 -5.17 -9.53
N GLY A 333 22.27 -5.12 -10.43
CA GLY A 333 21.99 -4.99 -11.87
C GLY A 333 21.52 -6.31 -12.51
N GLN A 334 20.76 -6.23 -13.60
CA GLN A 334 20.43 -7.40 -14.42
C GLN A 334 21.71 -7.98 -15.05
N CYS A 335 21.92 -9.27 -14.90
CA CYS A 335 23.08 -10.02 -15.39
C CYS A 335 22.70 -11.23 -16.26
N GLY A 336 21.42 -11.38 -16.60
CA GLY A 336 20.95 -12.47 -17.44
C GLY A 336 19.44 -12.45 -17.67
N GLY A 337 18.97 -13.41 -18.46
CA GLY A 337 17.59 -13.53 -18.90
C GLY A 337 17.48 -13.83 -20.39
N ILE A 338 16.37 -14.41 -20.83
CA ILE A 338 16.04 -14.57 -22.25
C ILE A 338 16.10 -13.20 -22.93
N ASN A 339 16.83 -13.13 -24.05
CA ASN A 339 17.10 -11.92 -24.85
C ASN A 339 17.96 -10.83 -24.18
N TYR A 340 18.50 -11.05 -22.98
CA TYR A 340 19.44 -10.12 -22.37
C TYR A 340 20.78 -10.11 -23.13
N LYS A 341 21.21 -8.93 -23.60
CA LYS A 341 22.45 -8.73 -24.38
C LYS A 341 23.59 -8.08 -23.60
N GLY A 342 23.36 -7.73 -22.33
CA GLY A 342 24.34 -7.04 -21.50
C GLY A 342 25.38 -7.98 -20.88
N ALA A 343 26.13 -7.45 -19.92
CA ALA A 343 27.16 -8.20 -19.21
C ALA A 343 26.57 -9.29 -18.29
N THR A 344 27.18 -10.47 -18.25
CA THR A 344 26.66 -11.60 -17.45
C THR A 344 27.46 -11.87 -16.17
N LYS A 345 28.55 -11.14 -15.97
CA LYS A 345 29.41 -11.26 -14.79
C LYS A 345 29.15 -10.11 -13.85
N CYS A 346 28.88 -10.44 -12.59
CA CYS A 346 28.72 -9.45 -11.55
C CYS A 346 30.07 -8.90 -11.10
N ALA A 347 30.14 -7.58 -10.92
CA ALA A 347 31.26 -6.89 -10.28
C ALA A 347 31.38 -7.31 -8.82
N GLU A 348 30.22 -7.51 -8.17
CA GLU A 348 30.06 -7.97 -6.80
C GLU A 348 28.88 -8.93 -6.74
N GLY A 349 28.96 -9.96 -5.87
CA GLY A 349 27.92 -10.98 -5.75
C GLY A 349 27.98 -12.07 -6.83
N LYS A 350 26.87 -12.80 -7.00
CA LYS A 350 26.68 -13.84 -8.01
C LYS A 350 25.47 -13.49 -8.88
N CYS A 351 25.56 -13.82 -10.16
CA CYS A 351 24.41 -13.70 -11.04
C CYS A 351 23.42 -14.83 -10.69
N VAL A 352 22.33 -14.48 -10.00
CA VAL A 352 21.31 -15.44 -9.59
C VAL A 352 20.12 -15.31 -10.53
N LYS A 353 19.73 -16.45 -11.12
CA LYS A 353 18.55 -16.54 -11.97
C LYS A 353 17.31 -16.39 -11.11
N SER A 354 16.50 -15.38 -11.41
CA SER A 354 15.22 -15.17 -10.73
C SER A 354 14.07 -15.80 -11.51
N ASN A 355 14.04 -15.59 -12.83
CA ASN A 355 13.17 -16.31 -13.74
C ASN A 355 13.85 -16.48 -15.12
N ASP A 356 13.15 -17.05 -16.09
CA ASP A 356 13.72 -17.28 -17.44
C ASP A 356 14.13 -15.98 -18.15
N TRP A 357 13.49 -14.87 -17.83
CA TRP A 357 13.68 -13.56 -18.47
C TRP A 357 14.59 -12.61 -17.68
N TYR A 358 14.91 -12.94 -16.43
CA TYR A 358 15.65 -12.07 -15.54
C TYR A 358 16.58 -12.81 -14.57
N SER A 359 17.85 -12.41 -14.55
CA SER A 359 18.84 -12.79 -13.54
C SER A 359 19.49 -11.52 -13.01
N GLN A 360 19.79 -11.46 -11.72
CA GLN A 360 20.31 -10.26 -11.04
C GLN A 360 21.59 -10.58 -10.29
N CYS A 361 22.51 -9.61 -10.22
CA CYS A 361 23.66 -9.70 -9.34
C CYS A 361 23.24 -9.51 -7.88
N ILE A 362 23.37 -10.54 -7.05
CA ILE A 362 23.08 -10.48 -5.60
C ILE A 362 24.18 -11.16 -4.78
#